data_AF-A0A094ECV5-F1
#
_entry.id   AF-A0A094ECV5-F1
#
_cell.length_a   1.000
_cell.length_b   1.000
_cell.length_c   1.000
_cell.angle_alpha   90.00
_cell.angle_beta   90.00
_cell.angle_gamma   90.00
#
_symmetry.space_group_name_H-M   'P 1'
#
loop_
_entity.id
_entity.type
_entity.pdbx_description
1 polymer ?
#
loop_
_entity_poly.entity_id
_entity_poly.type
_entity_poly.pdbx_seq_one_letter_code
_entity_poly.pdbx_strand_id
1 'polypeptide(L)'
;MNLKRSDFVARPEDQTLPPDWHFGKLSEVTQRSDYCNFCKIIVDSVSTAAHKHEMEVLGCWIPDVTNHMVDGKGVAQTEIITLRLRILPGTTAQEKVFKPFDIIPLSRDDEDGMFLGRKMDPNRLDIPLMKTWLKKCEELHKLVCWKEDLSRSRREGPVTTKFPFRPFIRLLDLKDDCLIETSATPVFAALSYVWGPIETFKTLTKTLPSLMKPGSLSKVFSLYPTTIQDAITLTRQLDHRYLWVDSICIIQDDDLDKSTQVQHMDAIFTRASFTIVAACGSDANSGLTGLNGPRRDTTQHIATYSDELTLLSLKPEVYDELYTSVWIRRCWTFQEDILSRRRLIFAMDSVSFLCGHGPWSEDINRLWPDLYSSASQETIVPSRGEAMPTLTTEISYTLGMAHHFYFLLINEYTLRALTYPRDRLSGFQGIQNFYNMRYGLVFAWGIWLGEMLVHSLLWQPLQELSRIPIDEKTKVPIYPSWSWAGWNWAVKYYNHEDWNGLPALSHP
;
A
#
# COMPACT_ATOMS: atom_id res chain seq x y z
N MET A 1 -28.85 22.45 -8.42
CA MET A 1 -28.85 21.03 -8.84
C MET A 1 -30.11 20.37 -8.31
N ASN A 2 -30.59 19.30 -8.95
CA ASN A 2 -31.70 18.47 -8.46
C ASN A 2 -31.18 17.04 -8.30
N LEU A 3 -30.15 16.89 -7.47
CA LEU A 3 -29.42 15.64 -7.28
C LEU A 3 -30.24 14.66 -6.43
N LYS A 4 -30.37 13.43 -6.90
CA LYS A 4 -31.11 12.35 -6.24
C LYS A 4 -30.17 11.24 -5.82
N ARG A 5 -30.59 10.41 -4.86
CA ARG A 5 -29.80 9.22 -4.48
C ARG A 5 -29.61 8.26 -5.66
N SER A 6 -30.61 8.15 -6.55
CA SER A 6 -30.55 7.36 -7.79
C SER A 6 -29.53 7.87 -8.82
N ASP A 7 -28.99 9.07 -8.64
CA ASP A 7 -27.90 9.57 -9.48
C ASP A 7 -26.56 8.89 -9.17
N PHE A 8 -26.46 8.23 -8.03
CA PHE A 8 -25.31 7.47 -7.58
C PHE A 8 -25.57 5.95 -7.60
N VAL A 9 -26.42 5.47 -8.51
CA VAL A 9 -26.70 4.02 -8.71
C VAL A 9 -26.15 3.58 -10.07
N ALA A 10 -25.72 2.31 -10.18
CA ALA A 10 -25.20 1.71 -11.40
C ALA A 10 -26.13 1.92 -12.61
N ARG A 11 -25.57 2.15 -13.80
CA ARG A 11 -26.32 2.38 -15.03
C ARG A 11 -25.76 1.56 -16.20
N PRO A 12 -26.59 1.17 -17.17
CA PRO A 12 -26.11 0.61 -18.43
C PRO A 12 -25.12 1.54 -19.15
N GLU A 13 -24.14 1.01 -19.88
CA GLU A 13 -23.13 1.80 -20.63
C GLU A 13 -23.77 2.78 -21.63
N ASP A 14 -24.91 2.41 -22.22
CA ASP A 14 -25.64 3.22 -23.20
C ASP A 14 -26.43 4.38 -22.57
N GLN A 15 -26.51 4.46 -21.24
CA GLN A 15 -27.18 5.55 -20.55
C GLN A 15 -26.24 6.73 -20.33
N THR A 16 -26.65 7.94 -20.74
CA THR A 16 -25.85 9.15 -20.53
C THR A 16 -25.73 9.47 -19.04
N LEU A 17 -24.49 9.70 -18.59
CA LEU A 17 -24.21 10.26 -17.26
C LEU A 17 -24.88 11.63 -17.12
N PRO A 18 -25.22 12.06 -15.88
CA PRO A 18 -25.65 13.44 -15.68
C PRO A 18 -24.51 14.40 -16.08
N PRO A 19 -24.83 15.64 -16.48
CA PRO A 19 -23.82 16.58 -16.94
C PRO A 19 -22.86 16.96 -15.81
N ASP A 20 -21.60 17.16 -16.16
CA ASP A 20 -20.61 17.79 -15.28
C ASP A 20 -21.06 19.20 -14.87
N TRP A 21 -20.57 19.64 -13.72
CA TRP A 21 -20.96 20.92 -13.12
C TRP A 21 -19.80 21.88 -13.03
N HIS A 22 -20.08 23.11 -13.45
CA HIS A 22 -19.25 24.26 -13.17
C HIS A 22 -19.86 25.02 -11.99
N PHE A 23 -19.24 24.91 -10.81
CA PHE A 23 -19.75 25.61 -9.63
C PHE A 23 -19.42 27.10 -9.66
N GLY A 24 -18.41 27.52 -10.45
CA GLY A 24 -17.90 28.89 -10.43
C GLY A 24 -16.68 29.01 -9.53
N LYS A 25 -16.36 30.23 -9.13
CA LYS A 25 -15.16 30.51 -8.34
C LYS A 25 -15.31 30.01 -6.91
N LEU A 26 -14.22 29.55 -6.30
CA LEU A 26 -14.22 29.09 -4.91
C LEU A 26 -14.78 30.16 -3.95
N SER A 27 -14.48 31.44 -4.19
CA SER A 27 -15.04 32.57 -3.44
C SER A 27 -16.58 32.63 -3.49
N GLU A 28 -17.17 32.37 -4.66
CA GLU A 28 -18.62 32.31 -4.87
C GLU A 28 -19.25 31.04 -4.27
N VAL A 29 -18.53 29.92 -4.29
CA VAL A 29 -18.94 28.69 -3.58
C VAL A 29 -18.95 28.94 -2.06
N THR A 30 -17.93 29.62 -1.52
CA THR A 30 -17.84 30.02 -0.12
C THR A 30 -19.01 30.91 0.29
N GLN A 31 -19.35 31.94 -0.50
CA GLN A 31 -20.52 32.78 -0.22
C GLN A 31 -21.85 32.00 -0.22
N ARG A 32 -21.98 30.97 -1.06
CA ARG A 32 -23.17 30.10 -1.10
C ARG A 32 -23.22 29.10 0.06
N SER A 33 -22.12 28.83 0.74
CA SER A 33 -22.07 27.83 1.81
C SER A 33 -22.96 28.18 3.01
N ASP A 34 -23.34 29.45 3.17
CA ASP A 34 -24.25 29.92 4.20
C ASP A 34 -25.69 29.39 4.06
N TYR A 35 -26.10 29.02 2.83
CA TYR A 35 -27.47 28.58 2.54
C TYR A 35 -27.56 27.36 1.60
N CYS A 36 -26.43 26.85 1.10
CA CYS A 36 -26.37 25.66 0.26
C CYS A 36 -25.49 24.59 0.91
N ASN A 37 -26.12 23.53 1.43
CA ASN A 37 -25.43 22.41 2.08
C ASN A 37 -24.41 21.71 1.16
N PHE A 38 -24.66 21.69 -0.16
CA PHE A 38 -23.69 21.15 -1.12
C PHE A 38 -22.45 22.06 -1.27
N CYS A 39 -22.64 23.38 -1.33
CA CYS A 39 -21.51 24.32 -1.35
C CYS A 39 -20.74 24.25 -0.02
N LYS A 40 -21.45 24.04 1.10
CA LYS A 40 -20.85 23.86 2.41
C LYS A 40 -19.92 22.65 2.48
N ILE A 41 -20.35 21.47 2.02
CA ILE A 41 -19.47 20.29 2.01
C ILE A 41 -18.23 20.49 1.12
N ILE A 42 -18.36 21.20 -0.01
CA ILE A 42 -17.19 21.56 -0.83
C ILE A 42 -16.22 22.44 -0.03
N VAL A 43 -16.73 23.54 0.53
CA VAL A 43 -15.92 24.55 1.24
C VAL A 43 -15.22 23.95 2.46
N ASP A 44 -15.94 23.12 3.20
CA ASP A 44 -15.41 22.45 4.39
C ASP A 44 -14.33 21.40 4.02
N SER A 45 -14.42 20.77 2.84
CA SER A 45 -13.46 19.75 2.36
C SER A 45 -12.23 20.31 1.64
N VAL A 46 -12.29 21.57 1.18
CA VAL A 46 -11.17 22.23 0.49
C VAL A 46 -10.13 22.72 1.50
N SER A 47 -8.85 22.54 1.17
CA SER A 47 -7.75 22.96 2.04
C SER A 47 -7.78 24.46 2.37
N THR A 48 -7.34 24.85 3.57
CA THR A 48 -7.24 26.26 3.97
C THR A 48 -6.30 27.08 3.07
N ALA A 49 -5.33 26.43 2.40
CA ALA A 49 -4.44 27.07 1.44
C ALA A 49 -5.12 27.40 0.12
N ALA A 50 -6.06 26.56 -0.32
CA ALA A 50 -6.85 26.80 -1.53
C ALA A 50 -7.75 28.03 -1.39
N HIS A 51 -8.32 28.28 -0.20
CA HIS A 51 -9.12 29.48 0.09
C HIS A 51 -8.35 30.81 -0.07
N LYS A 52 -7.03 30.79 -0.17
CA LYS A 52 -6.20 31.98 -0.44
C LYS A 52 -6.06 32.31 -1.93
N HIS A 53 -6.51 31.43 -2.80
CA HIS A 53 -6.39 31.55 -4.25
C HIS A 53 -7.79 31.54 -4.88
N GLU A 54 -8.01 32.38 -5.88
CA GLU A 54 -9.23 32.28 -6.65
C GLU A 54 -9.07 31.20 -7.72
N MET A 55 -9.96 30.20 -7.67
CA MET A 55 -9.88 28.98 -8.47
C MET A 55 -11.28 28.59 -8.90
N GLU A 56 -11.43 28.10 -10.13
CA GLU A 56 -12.69 27.50 -10.57
C GLU A 56 -12.90 26.16 -9.87
N VAL A 57 -14.14 25.90 -9.47
CA VAL A 57 -14.55 24.65 -8.85
C VAL A 57 -15.41 23.87 -9.85
N LEU A 58 -14.93 22.70 -10.23
CA LEU A 58 -15.62 21.77 -11.12
C LEU A 58 -16.09 20.55 -10.35
N GLY A 59 -17.20 19.97 -10.80
CA GLY A 59 -17.67 18.66 -10.36
C GLY A 59 -17.85 17.75 -11.56
N CYS A 60 -17.06 16.69 -11.64
CA CYS A 60 -17.14 15.73 -12.73
C CYS A 60 -17.65 14.39 -12.22
N TRP A 61 -18.56 13.77 -12.97
CA TRP A 61 -18.90 12.37 -12.73
C TRP A 61 -17.71 11.53 -13.15
N ILE A 62 -17.15 10.81 -12.19
CA ILE A 62 -16.17 9.79 -12.54
C ILE A 62 -16.94 8.63 -13.15
N PRO A 63 -16.42 7.97 -14.19
CA PRO A 63 -16.82 6.63 -14.57
C PRO A 63 -15.90 5.58 -13.93
N ASP A 64 -16.45 4.64 -13.16
CA ASP A 64 -15.89 3.41 -12.65
C ASP A 64 -16.60 2.32 -13.46
N VAL A 65 -15.84 1.47 -14.15
CA VAL A 65 -16.42 0.46 -15.03
C VAL A 65 -16.59 -0.84 -14.24
N THR A 66 -17.63 -1.65 -14.53
CA THR A 66 -17.59 -3.13 -14.75
C THR A 66 -18.98 -3.75 -14.73
N ASN A 67 -19.34 -4.77 -15.53
CA ASN A 67 -18.65 -5.94 -16.06
C ASN A 67 -19.29 -6.33 -17.42
N HIS A 68 -18.73 -7.27 -18.18
CA HIS A 68 -19.39 -7.86 -19.36
C HIS A 68 -20.30 -9.02 -18.94
N MET A 69 -21.61 -8.82 -18.85
CA MET A 69 -22.56 -9.93 -18.69
C MET A 69 -22.77 -10.60 -20.05
N VAL A 70 -22.43 -11.89 -20.16
CA VAL A 70 -22.77 -12.69 -21.34
C VAL A 70 -24.21 -13.18 -21.16
N ASP A 71 -25.13 -12.71 -22.00
CA ASP A 71 -26.50 -13.21 -21.98
C ASP A 71 -26.57 -14.69 -22.41
N GLY A 72 -27.71 -15.34 -22.20
CA GLY A 72 -27.93 -16.74 -22.64
C GLY A 72 -27.81 -16.98 -24.16
N LYS A 73 -27.49 -15.94 -24.96
CA LYS A 73 -27.24 -15.97 -26.40
C LYS A 73 -25.79 -15.66 -26.78
N GLY A 74 -24.90 -15.43 -25.81
CA GLY A 74 -23.48 -15.18 -26.04
C GLY A 74 -23.08 -13.72 -26.29
N VAL A 75 -23.96 -12.74 -26.03
CA VAL A 75 -23.66 -11.31 -26.21
C VAL A 75 -23.19 -10.70 -24.89
N ALA A 76 -22.02 -10.07 -24.89
CA ALA A 76 -21.47 -9.31 -23.77
C ALA A 76 -22.15 -7.93 -23.65
N GLN A 77 -22.82 -7.64 -22.53
CA GLN A 77 -23.29 -6.30 -22.15
C GLN A 77 -22.37 -5.70 -21.09
N THR A 78 -21.82 -4.51 -21.33
CA THR A 78 -21.05 -3.75 -20.34
C THR A 78 -21.99 -2.91 -19.47
N GLU A 79 -21.83 -2.95 -18.15
CA GLU A 79 -22.44 -1.97 -17.24
C GLU A 79 -21.41 -0.93 -16.78
N ILE A 80 -21.76 0.36 -16.85
CA ILE A 80 -20.96 1.45 -16.27
C ILE A 80 -21.51 1.71 -14.86
N ILE A 81 -20.76 1.31 -13.84
CA ILE A 81 -21.19 1.55 -12.48
C ILE A 81 -20.50 2.77 -11.96
N THR A 82 -21.09 3.96 -12.06
CA THR A 82 -20.44 5.09 -11.39
C THR A 82 -21.28 6.08 -10.64
N LEU A 83 -20.81 6.26 -9.40
CA LEU A 83 -21.56 6.63 -8.22
C LEU A 83 -20.79 7.66 -7.40
N ARG A 84 -19.91 8.43 -8.03
CA ARG A 84 -19.12 9.43 -7.31
C ARG A 84 -18.91 10.68 -8.13
N LEU A 85 -19.03 11.80 -7.42
CA LEU A 85 -18.85 13.12 -7.96
C LEU A 85 -17.50 13.65 -7.48
N ARG A 86 -16.54 13.78 -8.40
CA ARG A 86 -15.22 14.35 -8.09
C ARG A 86 -15.29 15.85 -8.14
N ILE A 87 -14.85 16.49 -7.07
CA ILE A 87 -14.67 17.93 -6.97
C ILE A 87 -13.19 18.26 -7.19
N LEU A 88 -12.90 19.15 -8.14
CA LEU A 88 -11.54 19.45 -8.59
C LEU A 88 -11.39 20.92 -9.04
N PRO A 89 -10.15 21.45 -9.08
CA PRO A 89 -9.90 22.79 -9.62
C PRO A 89 -10.05 22.81 -11.15
N GLY A 90 -10.26 24.01 -11.70
CA GLY A 90 -10.34 24.21 -13.15
C GLY A 90 -9.06 23.89 -13.95
N THR A 91 -7.91 23.70 -13.29
CA THR A 91 -6.65 23.33 -13.95
C THR A 91 -5.85 22.32 -13.14
N THR A 92 -5.14 21.41 -13.82
CA THR A 92 -4.31 20.37 -13.15
C THR A 92 -3.14 20.97 -12.36
N ALA A 93 -2.57 22.11 -12.80
CA ALA A 93 -1.47 22.77 -12.10
C ALA A 93 -1.85 23.22 -10.67
N GLN A 94 -3.14 23.40 -10.44
CA GLN A 94 -3.73 23.87 -9.19
C GLN A 94 -4.03 22.74 -8.19
N GLU A 95 -3.96 21.47 -8.60
CA GLU A 95 -4.25 20.30 -7.77
C GLU A 95 -3.32 20.17 -6.55
N LYS A 96 -2.13 20.77 -6.63
CA LYS A 96 -1.18 20.82 -5.49
C LYS A 96 -1.72 21.60 -4.30
N VAL A 97 -2.60 22.57 -4.53
CA VAL A 97 -3.17 23.45 -3.50
C VAL A 97 -4.62 23.05 -3.21
N PHE A 98 -5.40 22.78 -4.26
CA PHE A 98 -6.74 22.22 -4.18
C PHE A 98 -6.69 20.77 -4.64
N LYS A 99 -6.41 19.87 -3.70
CA LYS A 99 -6.45 18.43 -3.96
C LYS A 99 -7.88 18.00 -4.34
N PRO A 100 -8.06 17.31 -5.48
CA PRO A 100 -9.36 16.73 -5.81
C PRO A 100 -9.85 15.78 -4.72
N PHE A 101 -11.16 15.74 -4.51
CA PHE A 101 -11.80 14.80 -3.58
C PHE A 101 -13.13 14.32 -4.16
N ASP A 102 -13.63 13.17 -3.69
CA ASP A 102 -14.87 12.61 -4.19
C ASP A 102 -15.98 12.73 -3.14
N ILE A 103 -17.17 13.06 -3.62
CA ILE A 103 -18.42 13.08 -2.85
C ILE A 103 -19.26 11.88 -3.24
N ILE A 104 -19.74 11.15 -2.24
CA ILE A 104 -20.57 9.96 -2.39
C ILE A 104 -21.77 9.99 -1.42
N PRO A 105 -22.81 9.17 -1.65
CA PRO A 105 -23.88 9.02 -0.67
C PRO A 105 -23.36 8.37 0.62
N LEU A 106 -23.76 8.90 1.77
CA LEU A 106 -23.58 8.23 3.05
C LEU A 106 -24.49 6.98 3.11
N SER A 107 -23.97 5.88 3.63
CA SER A 107 -24.74 4.66 3.90
C SER A 107 -25.83 4.95 4.94
N ARG A 108 -27.03 4.44 4.71
CA ARG A 108 -28.06 4.32 5.73
C ARG A 108 -27.77 3.10 6.61
N ASP A 109 -28.39 3.05 7.78
CA ASP A 109 -28.28 1.90 8.69
C ASP A 109 -28.70 0.61 7.94
N ASP A 110 -27.86 -0.42 8.01
CA ASP A 110 -28.03 -1.72 7.35
C ASP A 110 -28.13 -1.70 5.81
N GLU A 111 -27.75 -0.58 5.17
CA GLU A 111 -27.69 -0.49 3.71
C GLU A 111 -26.37 -1.05 3.17
N ASP A 112 -26.46 -2.14 2.42
CA ASP A 112 -25.34 -2.67 1.65
C ASP A 112 -25.39 -2.13 0.22
N GLY A 113 -24.31 -1.48 -0.20
CA GLY A 113 -24.16 -0.94 -1.54
C GLY A 113 -22.72 -0.54 -1.83
N MET A 114 -22.33 -0.63 -3.10
CA MET A 114 -21.00 -0.22 -3.54
C MET A 114 -20.86 1.32 -3.55
N PHE A 115 -19.67 1.81 -3.22
CA PHE A 115 -19.34 3.23 -3.13
C PHE A 115 -20.24 4.05 -2.20
N LEU A 116 -20.78 3.42 -1.16
CA LEU A 116 -21.44 4.11 -0.06
C LEU A 116 -20.43 4.51 1.01
N GLY A 117 -20.55 5.73 1.51
CA GLY A 117 -19.71 6.27 2.56
C GLY A 117 -20.01 5.63 3.90
N ARG A 118 -18.96 5.32 4.67
CA ARG A 118 -19.06 4.81 6.04
C ARG A 118 -18.55 5.86 7.02
N LYS A 119 -19.32 6.10 8.07
CA LYS A 119 -18.91 6.98 9.16
C LYS A 119 -17.85 6.28 10.01
N MET A 120 -16.73 6.95 10.24
CA MET A 120 -15.64 6.43 11.07
C MET A 120 -15.89 6.70 12.55
N ASP A 121 -15.50 5.77 13.42
CA ASP A 121 -15.63 5.91 14.88
C ASP A 121 -14.34 6.52 15.48
N PRO A 122 -14.36 7.75 15.99
CA PRO A 122 -13.15 8.39 16.50
C PRO A 122 -12.50 7.69 17.71
N ASN A 123 -13.21 6.77 18.38
CA ASN A 123 -12.75 6.17 19.63
C ASN A 123 -12.24 4.73 19.49
N ARG A 124 -12.52 4.04 18.38
CA ARG A 124 -12.15 2.64 18.19
C ARG A 124 -12.01 2.26 16.73
N LEU A 125 -11.22 1.23 16.46
CA LEU A 125 -11.14 0.55 15.18
C LEU A 125 -12.31 -0.41 14.97
N ASP A 126 -12.73 -0.54 13.71
CA ASP A 126 -13.66 -1.56 13.28
C ASP A 126 -12.92 -2.88 12.95
N ILE A 127 -12.57 -3.62 14.00
CA ILE A 127 -11.94 -4.95 13.87
C ILE A 127 -12.79 -5.93 13.03
N PRO A 128 -14.13 -6.02 13.21
CA PRO A 128 -14.99 -6.82 12.34
C PRO A 128 -14.87 -6.49 10.85
N LEU A 129 -14.79 -5.20 10.50
CA LEU A 129 -14.57 -4.76 9.12
C LEU A 129 -13.22 -5.25 8.57
N MET A 130 -12.14 -5.15 9.36
CA MET A 130 -10.82 -5.64 8.97
C MET A 130 -10.79 -7.18 8.77
N LYS A 131 -11.50 -7.93 9.62
CA LYS A 131 -11.70 -9.38 9.41
C LYS A 131 -12.47 -9.66 8.12
N THR A 132 -13.48 -8.84 7.83
CA THR A 132 -14.28 -8.94 6.61
C THR A 132 -13.41 -8.70 5.37
N TRP A 133 -12.53 -7.69 5.39
CA TRP A 133 -11.55 -7.46 4.34
C TRP A 133 -10.66 -8.68 4.10
N LEU A 134 -10.00 -9.20 5.14
CA LEU A 134 -9.12 -10.37 5.01
C LEU A 134 -9.87 -11.57 4.42
N LYS A 135 -11.06 -11.88 4.96
CA LYS A 135 -11.92 -12.97 4.48
C LYS A 135 -12.35 -12.77 3.02
N LYS A 136 -12.81 -11.57 2.66
CA LYS A 136 -13.27 -11.24 1.31
C LYS A 136 -12.13 -11.28 0.30
N CYS A 137 -10.93 -10.83 0.68
CA CYS A 137 -9.73 -10.99 -0.14
C CYS A 137 -9.43 -12.47 -0.43
N GLU A 138 -9.54 -13.35 0.56
CA GLU A 138 -9.37 -14.79 0.36
C GLU A 138 -10.44 -15.40 -0.54
N GLU A 139 -11.71 -15.07 -0.31
CA GLU A 139 -12.85 -15.59 -1.07
C GLU A 139 -12.81 -15.17 -2.54
N LEU A 140 -12.47 -13.91 -2.80
CA LEU A 140 -12.58 -13.27 -4.11
C LEU A 140 -11.30 -13.38 -4.93
N HIS A 141 -10.12 -13.22 -4.32
CA HIS A 141 -8.85 -13.18 -5.05
C HIS A 141 -8.06 -14.50 -5.03
N LYS A 142 -8.58 -15.54 -4.34
CA LYS A 142 -8.10 -16.93 -4.33
C LYS A 142 -6.58 -17.07 -4.55
N LEU A 143 -6.15 -17.79 -5.59
CA LEU A 143 -4.77 -18.12 -5.92
C LEU A 143 -3.86 -16.92 -6.17
N VAL A 144 -4.40 -15.71 -6.38
CA VAL A 144 -3.56 -14.55 -6.74
C VAL A 144 -3.09 -13.80 -5.49
N CYS A 145 -3.99 -13.53 -4.53
CA CYS A 145 -3.61 -13.00 -3.22
C CYS A 145 -3.25 -14.11 -2.22
N TRP A 146 -3.62 -15.34 -2.54
CA TRP A 146 -3.51 -16.52 -1.69
C TRP A 146 -3.20 -17.75 -2.54
N LYS A 147 -2.10 -17.71 -3.29
CA LYS A 147 -1.54 -18.94 -3.88
C LYS A 147 -1.18 -19.87 -2.72
N GLU A 148 -2.16 -20.68 -2.30
CA GLU A 148 -1.92 -22.08 -2.07
C GLU A 148 -1.15 -22.52 -3.29
N ASP A 149 0.17 -22.63 -3.12
CA ASP A 149 0.91 -23.62 -3.85
C ASP A 149 -0.01 -24.86 -3.84
N LEU A 150 -0.46 -25.36 -4.99
CA LEU A 150 -1.29 -26.58 -5.06
C LEU A 150 -0.54 -27.81 -4.46
N SER A 151 0.69 -27.59 -3.96
CA SER A 151 1.52 -28.48 -3.16
C SER A 151 1.56 -28.18 -1.64
N ARG A 152 0.98 -27.07 -1.15
CA ARG A 152 1.06 -26.59 0.25
C ARG A 152 -0.27 -26.00 0.70
N SER A 153 -1.20 -26.90 1.02
CA SER A 153 -2.45 -26.61 1.72
C SER A 153 -2.21 -25.91 3.06
N ARG A 154 -3.27 -25.28 3.58
CA ARG A 154 -3.57 -24.90 4.99
C ARG A 154 -3.18 -25.88 6.13
N ARG A 155 -2.43 -26.94 5.85
CA ARG A 155 -2.00 -27.96 6.82
C ARG A 155 -0.58 -27.69 7.27
N GLU A 156 -0.41 -27.57 8.59
CA GLU A 156 0.85 -27.90 9.25
C GLU A 156 1.34 -29.26 8.67
N GLY A 157 2.44 -29.23 7.92
CA GLY A 157 2.90 -30.38 7.15
C GLY A 157 4.41 -30.30 6.86
N PRO A 158 5.06 -31.44 6.58
CA PRO A 158 6.51 -31.52 6.52
C PRO A 158 7.09 -30.70 5.36
N VAL A 159 8.23 -30.09 5.67
CA VAL A 159 9.07 -29.24 4.81
C VAL A 159 9.33 -29.92 3.46
N THR A 160 8.84 -29.35 2.36
CA THR A 160 9.38 -29.71 1.04
C THR A 160 10.76 -29.07 0.87
N THR A 161 11.67 -29.74 0.18
CA THR A 161 13.10 -29.41 0.03
C THR A 161 13.41 -27.99 -0.47
N LYS A 162 12.42 -27.23 -0.96
CA LYS A 162 12.47 -25.81 -1.33
C LYS A 162 11.73 -24.93 -0.32
N PHE A 163 12.02 -25.06 0.97
CA PHE A 163 11.55 -24.11 1.97
C PHE A 163 12.60 -22.99 2.14
N PRO A 164 12.22 -21.71 2.00
CA PRO A 164 13.20 -20.62 1.96
C PRO A 164 13.86 -20.36 3.31
N PHE A 165 13.18 -20.63 4.43
CA PHE A 165 13.74 -20.44 5.76
C PHE A 165 14.50 -21.69 6.20
N ARG A 166 15.77 -21.80 5.78
CA ARG A 166 16.69 -22.81 6.32
C ARG A 166 17.61 -22.15 7.35
N PRO A 167 17.71 -22.68 8.59
CA PRO A 167 17.00 -23.85 9.11
C PRO A 167 15.59 -23.57 9.65
N PHE A 168 15.24 -22.33 9.98
CA PHE A 168 13.96 -21.96 10.60
C PHE A 168 13.59 -20.49 10.35
N ILE A 169 12.33 -20.15 10.65
CA ILE A 169 11.87 -18.77 10.90
C ILE A 169 11.58 -18.60 12.39
N ARG A 170 11.87 -17.40 12.92
CA ARG A 170 11.57 -17.02 14.29
C ARG A 170 10.29 -16.17 14.35
N LEU A 171 9.35 -16.52 15.21
CA LEU A 171 8.03 -15.89 15.30
C LEU A 171 7.59 -15.74 16.75
N LEU A 172 6.86 -14.68 17.06
CA LEU A 172 6.12 -14.58 18.31
C LEU A 172 4.91 -15.53 18.20
N ASP A 173 4.84 -16.53 19.08
CA ASP A 173 3.66 -17.35 19.30
C ASP A 173 2.77 -16.64 20.32
N LEU A 174 1.69 -16.03 19.85
CA LEU A 174 0.78 -15.25 20.68
C LEU A 174 -0.18 -16.11 21.51
N LYS A 175 -0.22 -17.43 21.27
CA LYS A 175 -1.00 -18.41 22.03
C LYS A 175 -0.21 -18.95 23.21
N ASP A 176 1.01 -19.45 22.96
CA ASP A 176 1.89 -19.96 24.01
C ASP A 176 2.70 -18.83 24.68
N ASP A 177 2.56 -17.61 24.15
CA ASP A 177 3.09 -16.35 24.68
C ASP A 177 4.62 -16.37 24.80
N CYS A 178 5.29 -16.83 23.75
CA CYS A 178 6.75 -16.94 23.68
C CYS A 178 7.29 -16.75 22.26
N LEU A 179 8.62 -16.62 22.15
CA LEU A 179 9.31 -16.66 20.87
C LEU A 179 9.58 -18.12 20.48
N ILE A 180 9.26 -18.49 19.24
CA ILE A 180 9.51 -19.84 18.73
C ILE A 180 10.40 -19.81 17.50
N GLU A 181 11.14 -20.90 17.30
CA GLU A 181 11.82 -21.19 16.04
C GLU A 181 11.11 -22.37 15.40
N THR A 182 10.68 -22.21 14.15
CA THR A 182 9.97 -23.26 13.43
C THR A 182 10.46 -23.36 12.00
N SER A 183 10.65 -24.60 11.54
CA SER A 183 10.87 -24.92 10.13
C SER A 183 9.57 -25.19 9.39
N ALA A 184 8.43 -25.15 10.09
CA ALA A 184 7.10 -25.30 9.49
C ALA A 184 6.72 -24.07 8.67
N THR A 185 5.59 -24.15 7.97
CA THR A 185 5.00 -23.06 7.19
C THR A 185 3.80 -22.44 7.92
N PRO A 186 3.96 -21.80 9.10
CA PRO A 186 2.82 -21.24 9.82
C PRO A 186 2.18 -20.09 9.04
N VAL A 187 0.91 -19.85 9.30
CA VAL A 187 0.24 -18.60 8.90
C VAL A 187 0.58 -17.54 9.94
N PHE A 188 1.27 -16.48 9.53
CA PHE A 188 1.72 -15.40 10.42
C PHE A 188 1.41 -14.03 9.82
N ALA A 189 1.23 -13.02 10.67
CA ALA A 189 1.26 -11.62 10.27
C ALA A 189 2.68 -11.07 10.40
N ALA A 190 3.02 -10.02 9.64
CA ALA A 190 4.29 -9.29 9.80
C ALA A 190 4.02 -7.85 10.23
N LEU A 191 4.94 -7.24 10.98
CA LEU A 191 4.91 -5.81 11.31
C LEU A 191 5.98 -5.07 10.51
N SER A 192 5.56 -3.98 9.86
CA SER A 192 6.42 -3.00 9.22
C SER A 192 6.22 -1.65 9.91
N TYR A 193 7.27 -1.08 10.49
CA TYR A 193 7.21 0.11 11.32
C TYR A 193 8.55 0.86 11.33
N VAL A 194 8.55 2.09 11.83
CA VAL A 194 9.77 2.89 11.98
C VAL A 194 10.32 2.69 13.40
N TRP A 195 11.60 2.31 13.53
CA TRP A 195 12.23 2.23 14.85
C TRP A 195 12.44 3.62 15.47
N GLY A 196 12.90 4.57 14.66
CA GLY A 196 13.18 5.95 15.07
C GLY A 196 14.42 6.09 15.96
N PRO A 197 14.74 7.32 16.40
CA PRO A 197 15.92 7.62 17.22
C PRO A 197 15.66 7.34 18.72
N ILE A 198 15.04 6.21 19.04
CA ILE A 198 14.72 5.80 20.41
C ILE A 198 15.30 4.44 20.75
N GLU A 199 15.45 4.16 22.03
CA GLU A 199 15.75 2.81 22.48
C GLU A 199 14.54 1.91 22.20
N THR A 200 14.75 0.94 21.31
CA THR A 200 13.74 -0.05 20.92
C THR A 200 14.13 -1.38 21.56
N PHE A 201 13.15 -2.12 22.09
CA PHE A 201 13.40 -3.47 22.59
C PHE A 201 14.00 -4.35 21.49
N LYS A 202 15.08 -5.06 21.80
CA LYS A 202 15.80 -5.91 20.85
C LYS A 202 16.07 -7.27 21.46
N THR A 203 15.85 -8.33 20.69
CA THR A 203 16.34 -9.67 21.06
C THR A 203 17.85 -9.69 20.91
N LEU A 204 18.51 -10.17 21.97
CA LEU A 204 19.95 -10.36 22.04
C LEU A 204 20.23 -11.84 22.32
N THR A 205 21.43 -12.29 21.99
CA THR A 205 21.87 -13.68 22.20
C THR A 205 21.65 -14.13 23.65
N LYS A 206 21.90 -13.24 24.62
CA LYS A 206 21.71 -13.50 26.05
C LYS A 206 20.23 -13.55 26.49
N THR A 207 19.33 -12.85 25.80
CA THR A 207 17.90 -12.77 26.16
C THR A 207 17.05 -13.79 25.41
N LEU A 208 17.54 -14.34 24.30
CA LEU A 208 16.81 -15.32 23.50
C LEU A 208 16.29 -16.52 24.32
N PRO A 209 17.10 -17.21 25.18
CA PRO A 209 16.59 -18.38 25.90
C PRO A 209 15.47 -18.07 26.90
N SER A 210 15.38 -16.84 27.43
CA SER A 210 14.27 -16.45 28.31
C SER A 210 13.02 -16.08 27.51
N LEU A 211 13.18 -15.46 26.34
CA LEU A 211 12.09 -15.15 25.43
C LEU A 211 11.45 -16.40 24.81
N MET A 212 12.19 -17.51 24.69
CA MET A 212 11.63 -18.77 24.16
C MET A 212 10.79 -19.58 25.16
N LYS A 213 10.75 -19.19 26.45
CA LYS A 213 9.94 -19.88 27.46
C LYS A 213 8.47 -19.48 27.35
N PRO A 214 7.50 -20.41 27.44
CA PRO A 214 6.07 -20.07 27.47
C PRO A 214 5.73 -19.00 28.51
N GLY A 215 4.86 -18.06 28.15
CA GLY A 215 4.48 -16.91 28.98
C GLY A 215 5.58 -15.86 29.18
N SER A 216 6.60 -15.81 28.31
CA SER A 216 7.66 -14.82 28.38
C SER A 216 7.24 -13.46 27.82
N LEU A 217 6.45 -13.43 26.75
CA LEU A 217 6.10 -12.18 26.05
C LEU A 217 5.30 -11.27 26.99
N SER A 218 4.34 -11.80 27.75
CA SER A 218 3.56 -11.04 28.73
C SER A 218 4.43 -10.47 29.86
N LYS A 219 5.51 -11.15 30.26
CA LYS A 219 6.41 -10.67 31.33
C LYS A 219 7.23 -9.46 30.90
N VAL A 220 7.50 -9.34 29.61
CA VAL A 220 8.29 -8.23 29.04
C VAL A 220 7.44 -7.28 28.20
N PHE A 221 6.12 -7.46 28.17
CA PHE A 221 5.21 -6.73 27.28
C PHE A 221 5.31 -5.21 27.46
N SER A 222 5.42 -4.74 28.70
CA SER A 222 5.59 -3.32 29.03
C SER A 222 6.93 -2.73 28.58
N LEU A 223 7.91 -3.56 28.22
CA LEU A 223 9.20 -3.13 27.68
C LEU A 223 9.15 -2.99 26.15
N TYR A 224 8.14 -3.57 25.49
CA TYR A 224 7.98 -3.40 24.06
C TYR A 224 7.54 -1.96 23.74
N PRO A 225 8.06 -1.36 22.67
CA PRO A 225 7.51 -0.10 22.16
C PRO A 225 6.01 -0.20 21.84
N THR A 226 5.29 0.91 21.97
CA THR A 226 3.83 0.97 21.80
C THR A 226 3.36 0.33 20.49
N THR A 227 4.06 0.60 19.37
CA THR A 227 3.70 0.03 18.06
C THR A 227 3.75 -1.50 18.05
N ILE A 228 4.69 -2.10 18.78
CA ILE A 228 4.81 -3.56 18.89
C ILE A 228 3.71 -4.11 19.82
N GLN A 229 3.43 -3.44 20.93
CA GLN A 229 2.32 -3.81 21.83
C GLN A 229 0.98 -3.81 21.08
N ASP A 230 0.77 -2.79 20.26
CA ASP A 230 -0.42 -2.64 19.43
C ASP A 230 -0.49 -3.70 18.34
N ALA A 231 0.62 -3.98 17.66
CA ALA A 231 0.66 -5.05 16.65
C ALA A 231 0.35 -6.42 17.25
N ILE A 232 0.86 -6.74 18.45
CA ILE A 232 0.52 -7.98 19.16
C ILE A 232 -0.98 -8.03 19.47
N THR A 233 -1.53 -6.93 19.99
CA THR A 233 -2.94 -6.82 20.36
C THR A 233 -3.85 -6.97 19.14
N LEU A 234 -3.56 -6.25 18.06
CA LEU A 234 -4.30 -6.32 16.81
C LEU A 234 -4.22 -7.73 16.19
N THR A 235 -3.05 -8.35 16.18
CA THR A 235 -2.87 -9.70 15.63
C THR A 235 -3.74 -10.72 16.37
N ARG A 236 -3.83 -10.62 17.70
CA ARG A 236 -4.77 -11.43 18.51
C ARG A 236 -6.22 -11.14 18.15
N GLN A 237 -6.58 -9.86 18.03
CA GLN A 237 -7.95 -9.44 17.67
C GLN A 237 -8.36 -9.89 16.27
N LEU A 238 -7.42 -10.03 15.33
CA LEU A 238 -7.61 -10.55 13.98
C LEU A 238 -7.46 -12.09 13.87
N ASP A 239 -7.49 -12.80 14.99
CA ASP A 239 -7.47 -14.27 15.09
C ASP A 239 -6.21 -14.95 14.50
N HIS A 240 -5.05 -14.25 14.52
CA HIS A 240 -3.78 -14.81 14.07
C HIS A 240 -2.89 -15.19 15.26
N ARG A 241 -2.31 -16.40 15.21
CA ARG A 241 -1.45 -16.93 16.28
C ARG A 241 -0.03 -16.35 16.23
N TYR A 242 0.50 -16.16 15.03
CA TYR A 242 1.92 -15.84 14.85
C TYR A 242 2.11 -14.43 14.32
N LEU A 243 3.09 -13.73 14.89
CA LEU A 243 3.52 -12.40 14.45
C LEU A 243 5.04 -12.40 14.24
N TRP A 244 5.48 -11.78 13.15
CA TRP A 244 6.88 -11.48 12.90
C TRP A 244 7.16 -10.00 13.14
N VAL A 245 8.19 -9.71 13.95
CA VAL A 245 8.66 -8.35 14.25
C VAL A 245 10.18 -8.36 14.16
N ASP A 246 10.77 -7.53 13.30
CA ASP A 246 12.21 -7.51 13.01
C ASP A 246 13.12 -7.44 14.27
N SER A 247 12.82 -6.53 15.19
CA SER A 247 13.61 -6.26 16.40
C SER A 247 13.55 -7.41 17.41
N ILE A 248 12.53 -8.27 17.34
CA ILE A 248 12.31 -9.39 18.26
C ILE A 248 12.69 -10.73 17.59
N CYS A 249 12.35 -10.92 16.33
CA CYS A 249 12.58 -12.14 15.58
C CYS A 249 14.02 -12.27 15.07
N ILE A 250 14.79 -11.18 15.00
CA ILE A 250 16.20 -11.19 14.60
C ILE A 250 17.09 -10.90 15.81
N ILE A 251 18.14 -11.68 15.99
CA ILE A 251 19.14 -11.48 17.06
C ILE A 251 20.05 -10.32 16.69
N GLN A 252 19.91 -9.19 17.38
CA GLN A 252 20.50 -7.91 16.94
C GLN A 252 22.02 -7.81 17.18
N ASP A 253 22.55 -8.61 18.11
CA ASP A 253 23.98 -8.70 18.42
C ASP A 253 24.69 -9.87 17.70
N ASP A 254 24.02 -10.58 16.79
CA ASP A 254 24.59 -11.67 15.99
C ASP A 254 24.58 -11.29 14.49
N ASP A 255 25.76 -11.03 13.93
CA ASP A 255 25.92 -10.64 12.52
C ASP A 255 25.55 -11.77 11.54
N LEU A 256 25.69 -13.04 11.94
CA LEU A 256 25.32 -14.18 11.12
C LEU A 256 23.79 -14.35 11.08
N ASP A 257 23.12 -14.26 12.24
CA ASP A 257 21.64 -14.30 12.29
C ASP A 257 21.06 -13.10 11.53
N LYS A 258 21.56 -11.88 11.74
CA LYS A 258 21.13 -10.69 10.99
C LYS A 258 21.28 -10.87 9.48
N SER A 259 22.46 -11.26 9.01
CA SER A 259 22.71 -11.43 7.57
C SER A 259 21.81 -12.50 6.96
N THR A 260 21.57 -13.60 7.68
CA THR A 260 20.66 -14.68 7.25
C THR A 260 19.21 -14.21 7.20
N GLN A 261 18.71 -13.53 8.23
CA GLN A 261 17.33 -13.04 8.27
C GLN A 261 17.09 -11.94 7.23
N VAL A 262 18.06 -11.04 7.02
CA VAL A 262 18.00 -10.01 5.98
C VAL A 262 17.88 -10.62 4.59
N GLN A 263 18.59 -11.72 4.31
CA GLN A 263 18.47 -12.46 3.05
C GLN A 263 17.11 -13.14 2.86
N HIS A 264 16.28 -13.21 3.90
CA HIS A 264 14.96 -13.82 3.91
C HIS A 264 13.81 -12.82 4.06
N MET A 265 14.10 -11.52 4.08
CA MET A 265 13.08 -10.46 4.17
C MET A 265 12.03 -10.62 3.06
N ASP A 266 12.47 -10.98 1.85
CA ASP A 266 11.59 -11.25 0.73
C ASP A 266 10.59 -12.37 1.00
N ALA A 267 11.07 -13.49 1.53
CA ALA A 267 10.26 -14.63 1.90
C ALA A 267 9.34 -14.31 3.10
N ILE A 268 9.77 -13.48 4.05
CA ILE A 268 8.96 -13.05 5.19
C ILE A 268 7.73 -12.27 4.70
N PHE A 269 7.93 -11.17 3.97
CA PHE A 269 6.82 -10.31 3.53
C PHE A 269 5.97 -10.95 2.43
N THR A 270 6.58 -11.73 1.51
CA THR A 270 5.82 -12.43 0.46
C THR A 270 4.94 -13.55 1.03
N ARG A 271 5.28 -14.13 2.19
CA ARG A 271 4.54 -15.25 2.81
C ARG A 271 3.69 -14.85 4.01
N ALA A 272 3.83 -13.65 4.53
CA ALA A 272 2.94 -13.13 5.56
C ALA A 272 1.48 -13.19 5.07
N SER A 273 0.57 -13.61 5.95
CA SER A 273 -0.88 -13.60 5.69
C SER A 273 -1.36 -12.19 5.34
N PHE A 274 -0.85 -11.22 6.10
CA PHE A 274 -0.90 -9.79 5.88
C PHE A 274 0.23 -9.11 6.65
N THR A 275 0.57 -7.90 6.22
CA THR A 275 1.53 -7.03 6.90
C THR A 275 0.79 -5.85 7.53
N ILE A 276 1.02 -5.64 8.83
CA ILE A 276 0.60 -4.43 9.54
C ILE A 276 1.63 -3.34 9.21
N VAL A 277 1.20 -2.28 8.56
CA VAL A 277 2.04 -1.13 8.23
C VAL A 277 1.70 0.00 9.18
N ALA A 278 2.59 0.26 10.14
CA ALA A 278 2.49 1.39 11.06
C ALA A 278 3.14 2.61 10.41
N ALA A 279 2.35 3.36 9.63
CA ALA A 279 2.80 4.57 8.94
C ALA A 279 2.54 5.86 9.74
N CYS A 280 1.87 5.76 10.89
CA CYS A 280 1.73 6.85 11.83
C CYS A 280 3.02 7.07 12.63
N GLY A 281 3.53 8.30 12.61
CA GLY A 281 4.64 8.74 13.47
C GLY A 281 6.04 8.47 12.94
N SER A 282 7.04 8.66 13.81
CA SER A 282 8.47 8.72 13.45
C SER A 282 9.34 7.69 14.16
N ASP A 283 8.75 6.87 15.04
CA ASP A 283 9.46 5.92 15.89
C ASP A 283 8.58 4.77 16.41
N ALA A 284 9.20 3.81 17.11
CA ALA A 284 8.54 2.58 17.54
C ALA A 284 7.49 2.78 18.65
N ASN A 285 7.40 3.97 19.26
CA ASN A 285 6.40 4.30 20.28
C ASN A 285 5.19 5.04 19.72
N SER A 286 5.12 5.23 18.40
CA SER A 286 4.02 5.97 17.75
C SER A 286 2.66 5.27 17.86
N GLY A 287 2.65 3.94 18.02
CA GLY A 287 1.42 3.13 18.15
C GLY A 287 0.69 2.91 16.82
N LEU A 288 -0.40 2.16 16.89
CA LEU A 288 -1.37 1.99 15.80
C LEU A 288 -2.60 2.86 16.08
N THR A 289 -2.90 3.80 15.18
CA THR A 289 -4.03 4.72 15.37
C THR A 289 -5.35 3.96 15.60
N GLY A 290 -6.14 4.41 16.57
CA GLY A 290 -7.45 3.84 16.92
C GLY A 290 -7.42 2.56 17.76
N LEU A 291 -6.24 1.99 18.04
CA LEU A 291 -6.12 0.80 18.88
C LEU A 291 -5.90 1.18 20.35
N ASN A 292 -4.70 1.64 20.69
CA ASN A 292 -4.37 2.19 22.00
C ASN A 292 -3.75 3.57 21.77
N GLY A 293 -4.38 4.63 22.25
CA GLY A 293 -3.88 5.97 21.99
C GLY A 293 -4.92 7.07 22.14
N PRO A 294 -4.59 8.30 21.71
CA PRO A 294 -5.52 9.40 21.74
C PRO A 294 -6.70 9.15 20.79
N ARG A 295 -7.78 9.90 21.01
CA ARG A 295 -8.91 9.96 20.10
C ARG A 295 -8.43 10.33 18.70
N ARG A 296 -8.91 9.59 17.69
CA ARG A 296 -8.58 9.79 16.28
C ARG A 296 -9.21 11.05 15.71
N ASP A 297 -8.51 11.73 14.81
CA ASP A 297 -9.11 12.72 13.91
C ASP A 297 -9.81 12.02 12.73
N THR A 298 -11.06 11.66 12.94
CA THR A 298 -11.95 11.11 11.91
C THR A 298 -12.85 12.17 11.31
N THR A 299 -12.35 13.42 11.17
CA THR A 299 -13.14 14.49 10.55
C THR A 299 -13.60 14.06 9.15
N GLN A 300 -14.91 14.05 8.98
CA GLN A 300 -15.61 13.69 7.77
C GLN A 300 -16.65 14.78 7.51
N HIS A 301 -16.63 15.38 6.33
CA HIS A 301 -17.60 16.41 5.97
C HIS A 301 -18.86 15.74 5.45
N ILE A 302 -19.96 15.93 6.16
CA ILE A 302 -21.26 15.33 5.86
C ILE A 302 -22.28 16.45 5.67
N ALA A 303 -23.08 16.36 4.62
CA ALA A 303 -24.14 17.32 4.35
C ALA A 303 -25.42 16.62 3.88
N THR A 304 -26.53 16.95 4.53
CA THR A 304 -27.87 16.54 4.08
C THR A 304 -28.28 17.45 2.92
N TYR A 305 -28.37 16.88 1.72
CA TYR A 305 -28.73 17.58 0.50
C TYR A 305 -30.25 17.67 0.30
N SER A 306 -30.94 16.57 0.60
CA SER A 306 -32.40 16.45 0.55
C SER A 306 -32.87 15.39 1.55
N ASP A 307 -34.20 15.22 1.69
CA ASP A 307 -34.80 14.22 2.57
C ASP A 307 -34.34 12.77 2.27
N GLU A 308 -33.93 12.50 1.03
CA GLU A 308 -33.47 11.18 0.60
C GLU A 308 -31.94 11.04 0.47
N LEU A 309 -31.19 12.15 0.47
CA LEU A 309 -29.77 12.16 0.12
C LEU A 309 -28.94 12.90 1.16
N THR A 310 -28.11 12.14 1.87
CA THR A 310 -27.00 12.65 2.67
C THR A 310 -25.70 12.28 1.98
N LEU A 311 -24.81 13.26 1.86
CA LEU A 311 -23.54 13.15 1.15
C LEU A 311 -22.38 13.15 2.14
N LEU A 312 -21.34 12.40 1.81
CA LEU A 312 -20.06 12.32 2.51
C LEU A 312 -18.94 12.71 1.54
N SER A 313 -18.02 13.55 2.01
CA SER A 313 -16.74 13.80 1.36
C SER A 313 -15.73 12.75 1.83
N LEU A 314 -15.16 12.01 0.89
CA LEU A 314 -14.17 10.98 1.16
C LEU A 314 -12.85 11.58 1.63
N LYS A 315 -12.12 10.85 2.49
CA LYS A 315 -10.75 11.24 2.85
C LYS A 315 -9.82 11.14 1.62
N PRO A 316 -8.69 11.87 1.65
CA PRO A 316 -7.63 11.72 0.66
C PRO A 316 -7.20 10.26 0.48
N GLU A 317 -6.59 9.95 -0.65
CA GLU A 317 -6.18 8.59 -0.97
C GLU A 317 -5.08 8.08 -0.02
N VAL A 318 -5.07 6.77 0.19
CA VAL A 318 -4.13 6.11 1.10
C VAL A 318 -2.69 6.48 0.79
N TYR A 319 -2.31 6.48 -0.49
CA TYR A 319 -0.95 6.79 -0.90
C TYR A 319 -0.64 8.29 -0.78
N ASP A 320 -1.60 9.16 -1.05
CA ASP A 320 -1.47 10.60 -0.84
C ASP A 320 -1.11 10.93 0.62
N GLU A 321 -1.71 10.22 1.56
CA GLU A 321 -1.40 10.31 2.99
C GLU A 321 -0.06 9.63 3.30
N LEU A 322 0.14 8.41 2.80
CA LEU A 322 1.32 7.59 3.05
C LEU A 322 2.62 8.24 2.55
N TYR A 323 2.60 8.93 1.40
CA TYR A 323 3.76 9.63 0.82
C TYR A 323 4.31 10.75 1.71
N THR A 324 3.51 11.24 2.67
CA THR A 324 3.97 12.22 3.66
C THR A 324 4.61 11.59 4.90
N SER A 325 4.41 10.29 5.12
CA SER A 325 4.88 9.58 6.31
C SER A 325 6.41 9.47 6.36
N VAL A 326 6.96 9.29 7.57
CA VAL A 326 8.38 8.92 7.74
C VAL A 326 8.63 7.49 7.23
N TRP A 327 7.61 6.63 7.33
CA TRP A 327 7.69 5.22 6.96
C TRP A 327 8.02 5.02 5.47
N ILE A 328 7.27 5.66 4.55
CA ILE A 328 7.48 5.52 3.09
C ILE A 328 8.87 6.00 2.66
N ARG A 329 9.48 6.92 3.41
CA ARG A 329 10.78 7.50 3.08
C ARG A 329 11.92 6.56 3.39
N ARG A 330 11.73 5.46 4.12
CA ARG A 330 12.82 4.53 4.45
C ARG A 330 13.03 3.55 3.29
N CYS A 331 14.29 3.33 2.90
CA CYS A 331 14.63 2.33 1.89
C CYS A 331 14.11 0.92 2.24
N TRP A 332 14.33 0.45 3.47
CA TRP A 332 13.93 -0.88 3.92
C TRP A 332 12.43 -1.13 3.76
N THR A 333 11.58 -0.13 4.04
CA THR A 333 10.13 -0.28 3.93
C THR A 333 9.65 -0.47 2.49
N PHE A 334 10.48 -0.25 1.47
CA PHE A 334 10.10 -0.44 0.07
C PHE A 334 9.83 -1.90 -0.25
N GLN A 335 10.76 -2.79 0.11
CA GLN A 335 10.54 -4.23 -0.09
C GLN A 335 9.45 -4.77 0.83
N GLU A 336 9.32 -4.20 2.04
CA GLU A 336 8.25 -4.56 2.98
C GLU A 336 6.88 -4.23 2.38
N ASP A 337 6.76 -3.09 1.68
CA ASP A 337 5.54 -2.66 1.01
C ASP A 337 5.25 -3.50 -0.24
N ILE A 338 6.18 -3.53 -1.19
CA ILE A 338 6.00 -4.08 -2.53
C ILE A 338 5.84 -5.61 -2.53
N LEU A 339 6.49 -6.32 -1.59
CA LEU A 339 6.43 -7.77 -1.50
C LEU A 339 5.25 -8.27 -0.66
N SER A 340 4.64 -7.40 0.14
CA SER A 340 3.49 -7.75 0.98
C SER A 340 2.22 -7.89 0.16
N ARG A 341 1.73 -9.12 -0.01
CA ARG A 341 0.50 -9.42 -0.79
C ARG A 341 -0.75 -8.73 -0.25
N ARG A 342 -0.80 -8.53 1.06
CA ARG A 342 -1.88 -7.86 1.80
C ARG A 342 -1.26 -6.96 2.84
N ARG A 343 -1.76 -5.74 2.93
CA ARG A 343 -1.29 -4.71 3.86
C ARG A 343 -2.48 -4.10 4.58
N LEU A 344 -2.38 -3.99 5.89
CA LEU A 344 -3.24 -3.15 6.72
C LEU A 344 -2.43 -1.90 7.08
N ILE A 345 -2.70 -0.80 6.38
CA ILE A 345 -1.99 0.46 6.52
C ILE A 345 -2.71 1.35 7.52
N PHE A 346 -2.01 1.67 8.60
CA PHE A 346 -2.41 2.63 9.62
C PHE A 346 -1.72 3.95 9.33
N ALA A 347 -2.47 4.93 8.82
CA ALA A 347 -1.97 6.26 8.46
C ALA A 347 -3.02 7.33 8.78
N MET A 348 -2.59 8.48 9.29
CA MET A 348 -3.44 9.68 9.51
C MET A 348 -4.84 9.40 10.08
N ASP A 349 -4.91 8.64 11.17
CA ASP A 349 -6.16 8.33 11.86
C ASP A 349 -7.20 7.50 11.07
N SER A 350 -6.75 6.86 9.98
CA SER A 350 -7.53 5.91 9.20
C SER A 350 -6.80 4.56 9.05
N VAL A 351 -7.58 3.55 8.68
CA VAL A 351 -7.06 2.25 8.29
C VAL A 351 -7.50 1.90 6.89
N SER A 352 -6.54 1.43 6.09
CA SER A 352 -6.79 0.93 4.75
C SER A 352 -6.20 -0.45 4.56
N PHE A 353 -6.94 -1.32 3.87
CA PHE A 353 -6.47 -2.59 3.39
C PHE A 353 -6.06 -2.47 1.92
N LEU A 354 -4.84 -2.91 1.59
CA LEU A 354 -4.41 -3.04 0.20
C LEU A 354 -3.98 -4.46 -0.07
N CYS A 355 -4.54 -5.03 -1.12
CA CYS A 355 -3.99 -6.22 -1.76
C CYS A 355 -3.65 -5.91 -3.21
N GLY A 356 -2.97 -6.82 -3.87
CA GLY A 356 -2.58 -6.62 -5.27
C GLY A 356 -3.71 -6.65 -6.30
N HIS A 357 -4.98 -6.60 -5.90
CA HIS A 357 -6.15 -6.52 -6.80
C HIS A 357 -7.07 -5.35 -6.48
N GLY A 358 -6.94 -4.74 -5.30
CA GLY A 358 -7.83 -3.65 -4.93
C GLY A 358 -7.62 -3.16 -3.50
N PRO A 359 -7.84 -1.86 -3.26
CA PRO A 359 -7.84 -1.28 -1.93
C PRO A 359 -9.26 -1.20 -1.32
N TRP A 360 -9.32 -1.33 0.00
CA TRP A 360 -10.49 -0.99 0.82
C TRP A 360 -10.06 -0.04 1.93
N SER A 361 -10.94 0.87 2.32
CA SER A 361 -10.67 1.84 3.39
C SER A 361 -11.86 1.91 4.36
N GLU A 362 -11.58 2.40 5.56
CA GLU A 362 -12.56 2.49 6.65
C GLU A 362 -13.77 3.37 6.30
N ASP A 363 -13.58 4.38 5.45
CA ASP A 363 -14.53 5.45 5.13
C ASP A 363 -15.48 5.15 3.94
N ILE A 364 -15.29 4.03 3.23
CA ILE A 364 -16.12 3.66 2.07
C ILE A 364 -16.40 2.16 2.01
N ASN A 365 -17.56 1.79 1.48
CA ASN A 365 -17.89 0.41 1.13
C ASN A 365 -17.51 0.13 -0.34
N ARG A 366 -16.55 -0.78 -0.52
CA ARG A 366 -16.12 -1.30 -1.84
C ARG A 366 -16.19 -2.83 -1.89
N LEU A 367 -16.84 -3.45 -0.91
CA LEU A 367 -16.94 -4.92 -0.80
C LEU A 367 -18.09 -5.42 -1.67
N TRP A 368 -17.89 -5.46 -2.99
CA TRP A 368 -18.93 -5.89 -3.93
C TRP A 368 -18.44 -6.97 -4.91
N PRO A 369 -19.10 -8.16 -5.00
CA PRO A 369 -18.65 -9.28 -5.82
C PRO A 369 -18.25 -8.94 -7.26
N ASP A 370 -18.98 -8.05 -7.92
CA ASP A 370 -18.81 -7.73 -9.34
C ASP A 370 -17.58 -6.87 -9.63
N LEU A 371 -17.12 -6.05 -8.66
CA LEU A 371 -15.85 -5.30 -8.74
C LEU A 371 -14.67 -6.26 -8.96
N TYR A 372 -14.78 -7.51 -8.47
CA TYR A 372 -13.70 -8.47 -8.43
C TYR A 372 -13.61 -9.39 -9.65
N SER A 373 -14.73 -9.69 -10.30
CA SER A 373 -14.73 -10.38 -11.60
C SER A 373 -13.94 -9.62 -12.66
N SER A 374 -13.75 -8.32 -12.45
CA SER A 374 -13.24 -7.43 -13.46
C SER A 374 -11.94 -6.71 -13.07
N ALA A 375 -11.67 -6.50 -11.78
CA ALA A 375 -10.35 -6.07 -11.31
C ALA A 375 -9.25 -7.09 -11.68
N SER A 376 -9.56 -8.40 -11.69
CA SER A 376 -8.63 -9.44 -12.15
C SER A 376 -8.44 -9.49 -13.68
N GLN A 377 -9.19 -8.72 -14.46
CA GLN A 377 -9.10 -8.65 -15.92
C GLN A 377 -8.59 -7.29 -16.42
N GLU A 378 -7.98 -6.47 -15.55
CA GLU A 378 -7.55 -5.09 -15.87
C GLU A 378 -8.67 -4.20 -16.48
N THR A 379 -9.95 -4.55 -16.26
CA THR A 379 -11.11 -3.80 -16.80
C THR A 379 -11.62 -2.72 -15.85
N ILE A 380 -10.98 -2.58 -14.67
CA ILE A 380 -11.13 -1.42 -13.79
C ILE A 380 -9.78 -0.75 -13.74
N VAL A 381 -9.69 0.46 -14.30
CA VAL A 381 -8.71 1.44 -13.86
C VAL A 381 -9.43 2.20 -12.75
N PRO A 382 -9.09 2.01 -11.46
CA PRO A 382 -9.62 2.91 -10.45
C PRO A 382 -9.17 4.31 -10.85
N SER A 383 -10.11 5.19 -11.17
CA SER A 383 -9.89 6.57 -11.66
C SER A 383 -9.18 7.48 -10.64
N ARG A 384 -8.66 6.90 -9.57
CA ARG A 384 -7.86 7.44 -8.48
C ARG A 384 -6.37 7.04 -8.56
N GLY A 385 -5.90 6.48 -9.69
CA GLY A 385 -4.48 6.16 -9.84
C GLY A 385 -3.96 5.12 -8.84
N GLU A 386 -4.85 4.26 -8.32
CA GLU A 386 -4.61 3.29 -7.23
C GLU A 386 -3.61 2.17 -7.61
N ALA A 387 -3.00 2.24 -8.80
CA ALA A 387 -1.98 1.32 -9.25
C ALA A 387 -0.62 1.75 -8.70
N MET A 388 -0.26 1.20 -7.55
CA MET A 388 1.09 0.68 -7.37
C MET A 388 0.99 -0.84 -7.39
N PRO A 389 1.63 -1.54 -8.34
CA PRO A 389 1.65 -2.98 -8.27
C PRO A 389 2.43 -3.35 -7.01
N THR A 390 1.74 -3.91 -6.03
CA THR A 390 2.33 -5.05 -5.32
C THR A 390 2.92 -5.96 -6.40
N LEU A 391 4.10 -6.54 -6.21
CA LEU A 391 4.60 -7.56 -7.15
C LEU A 391 3.69 -8.80 -7.04
N THR A 392 2.49 -8.71 -7.64
CA THR A 392 1.57 -9.82 -7.77
C THR A 392 2.21 -10.77 -8.75
N THR A 393 2.33 -11.99 -8.27
CA THR A 393 3.10 -13.13 -8.75
C THR A 393 2.91 -13.60 -10.20
N GLU A 394 2.37 -12.76 -11.10
CA GLU A 394 2.32 -13.03 -12.52
C GLU A 394 3.02 -11.90 -13.27
N ILE A 395 4.35 -12.02 -13.37
CA ILE A 395 5.03 -11.50 -14.56
C ILE A 395 4.60 -12.40 -15.73
N SER A 396 3.34 -12.25 -16.18
CA SER A 396 2.87 -12.74 -17.48
C SER A 396 3.27 -11.78 -18.61
N TYR A 397 4.18 -10.87 -18.30
CA TYR A 397 4.68 -9.85 -19.17
C TYR A 397 5.82 -10.39 -20.03
N THR A 398 5.88 -9.94 -21.28
CA THR A 398 7.07 -10.06 -22.12
C THR A 398 8.28 -9.47 -21.38
N LEU A 399 9.49 -9.91 -21.73
CA LEU A 399 10.72 -9.46 -21.06
C LEU A 399 10.84 -7.92 -21.02
N GLY A 400 10.38 -7.21 -22.06
CA GLY A 400 10.36 -5.75 -22.10
C GLY A 400 9.45 -5.10 -21.05
N MET A 401 8.22 -5.60 -20.89
CA MET A 401 7.30 -5.08 -19.86
C MET A 401 7.80 -5.36 -18.44
N ALA A 402 8.35 -6.56 -18.18
CA ALA A 402 8.94 -6.90 -16.89
C ALA A 402 10.10 -5.96 -16.50
N HIS A 403 10.91 -5.60 -17.48
CA HIS A 403 12.04 -4.69 -17.31
C HIS A 403 11.59 -3.24 -17.09
N HIS A 404 10.55 -2.79 -17.78
CA HIS A 404 9.92 -1.48 -17.54
C HIS A 404 9.42 -1.36 -16.09
N PHE A 405 8.74 -2.38 -15.56
CA PHE A 405 8.31 -2.36 -14.15
C PHE A 405 9.49 -2.35 -13.18
N TYR A 406 10.55 -3.13 -13.45
CA TYR A 406 11.77 -3.11 -12.64
C TYR A 406 12.38 -1.70 -12.56
N PHE A 407 12.34 -0.94 -13.65
CA PHE A 407 12.81 0.44 -13.71
C PHE A 407 11.96 1.42 -12.92
N LEU A 408 10.63 1.30 -13.00
CA LEU A 408 9.73 2.10 -12.17
C LEU A 408 10.00 1.86 -10.68
N LEU A 409 10.26 0.60 -10.29
CA LEU A 409 10.63 0.28 -8.91
C LEU A 409 11.94 0.95 -8.48
N ILE A 410 12.93 1.08 -9.37
CA ILE A 410 14.18 1.81 -9.07
C ILE A 410 13.91 3.31 -8.93
N ASN A 411 13.10 3.89 -9.83
CA ASN A 411 12.74 5.31 -9.79
C ASN A 411 12.15 5.67 -8.42
N GLU A 412 11.25 4.83 -7.90
CA GLU A 412 10.65 5.05 -6.58
C GLU A 412 11.58 4.74 -5.42
N TYR A 413 12.32 3.63 -5.50
CA TYR A 413 13.21 3.22 -4.43
C TYR A 413 14.29 4.27 -4.16
N THR A 414 14.85 4.87 -5.21
CA THR A 414 15.96 5.82 -5.06
C THR A 414 15.54 7.20 -4.54
N LEU A 415 14.24 7.50 -4.50
CA LEU A 415 13.70 8.66 -3.80
C LEU A 415 13.74 8.49 -2.26
N ARG A 416 13.91 7.27 -1.77
CA ARG A 416 13.88 6.96 -0.34
C ARG A 416 15.23 7.24 0.33
N ALA A 417 15.16 7.66 1.58
CA ALA A 417 16.29 7.88 2.46
C ALA A 417 16.95 6.55 2.89
N LEU A 418 18.28 6.57 2.88
CA LEU A 418 19.14 5.50 3.37
C LEU A 418 19.82 5.95 4.66
N THR A 419 19.58 5.25 5.77
CA THR A 419 20.33 5.48 7.01
C THR A 419 21.77 4.98 6.87
N TYR A 420 21.94 3.79 6.29
CA TYR A 420 23.26 3.21 6.01
C TYR A 420 23.39 2.98 4.51
N PRO A 421 24.34 3.64 3.83
CA PRO A 421 24.50 3.48 2.38
C PRO A 421 24.77 2.03 1.93
N ARG A 422 25.36 1.20 2.82
CA ARG A 422 25.58 -0.23 2.57
C ARG A 422 24.29 -1.03 2.40
N ASP A 423 23.17 -0.52 2.89
CA ASP A 423 21.88 -1.22 2.80
C ASP A 423 21.22 -1.02 1.44
N ARG A 424 21.80 -0.23 0.53
CA ARG A 424 21.14 0.16 -0.72
C ARG A 424 20.72 -1.02 -1.58
N LEU A 425 21.55 -2.05 -1.77
CA LEU A 425 21.12 -3.26 -2.47
C LEU A 425 20.35 -4.22 -1.56
N SER A 426 20.72 -4.34 -0.29
CA SER A 426 20.04 -5.24 0.66
C SER A 426 18.56 -4.88 0.84
N GLY A 427 18.22 -3.57 0.85
CA GLY A 427 16.84 -3.06 0.90
C GLY A 427 16.03 -3.30 -0.37
N PHE A 428 16.69 -3.68 -1.47
CA PHE A 428 16.08 -3.96 -2.78
C PHE A 428 16.23 -5.42 -3.20
N GLN A 429 17.00 -6.21 -2.44
CA GLN A 429 17.37 -7.59 -2.78
C GLN A 429 16.15 -8.48 -2.95
N GLY A 430 15.10 -8.29 -2.15
CA GLY A 430 13.89 -9.11 -2.28
C GLY A 430 13.17 -8.95 -3.61
N ILE A 431 13.20 -7.74 -4.19
CA ILE A 431 12.67 -7.48 -5.52
C ILE A 431 13.55 -8.19 -6.56
N GLN A 432 14.87 -8.11 -6.43
CA GLN A 432 15.78 -8.83 -7.32
C GLN A 432 15.58 -10.35 -7.25
N ASN A 433 15.37 -10.90 -6.04
CA ASN A 433 15.07 -12.31 -5.83
C ASN A 433 13.77 -12.70 -6.54
N PHE A 434 12.72 -11.88 -6.45
CA PHE A 434 11.46 -12.09 -7.15
C PHE A 434 11.65 -12.24 -8.67
N TYR A 435 12.40 -11.33 -9.30
CA TYR A 435 12.72 -11.44 -10.73
C TYR A 435 13.64 -12.64 -11.02
N ASN A 436 14.61 -12.93 -10.14
CA ASN A 436 15.52 -14.07 -10.30
C ASN A 436 14.79 -15.42 -10.27
N MET A 437 13.71 -15.55 -9.50
CA MET A 437 12.89 -16.77 -9.49
C MET A 437 12.31 -17.09 -10.88
N ARG A 438 12.06 -16.08 -11.71
CA ARG A 438 11.47 -16.23 -13.05
C ARG A 438 12.51 -16.28 -14.16
N TYR A 439 13.49 -15.39 -14.11
CA TYR A 439 14.44 -15.18 -15.21
C TYR A 439 15.82 -15.79 -14.96
N GLY A 440 16.04 -16.42 -13.80
CA GLY A 440 17.36 -16.88 -13.37
C GLY A 440 18.18 -15.73 -12.77
N LEU A 441 19.46 -15.98 -12.46
CA LEU A 441 20.33 -14.95 -11.87
C LEU A 441 20.69 -13.88 -12.92
N VAL A 442 19.86 -12.85 -13.02
CA VAL A 442 19.97 -11.80 -14.06
C VAL A 442 20.51 -10.49 -13.53
N PHE A 443 20.79 -10.36 -12.24
CA PHE A 443 21.29 -9.09 -11.68
C PHE A 443 22.76 -9.15 -11.26
N ALA A 444 23.50 -8.09 -11.58
CA ALA A 444 24.72 -7.73 -10.86
C ALA A 444 24.62 -6.28 -10.39
N TRP A 445 24.89 -6.06 -9.10
CA TRP A 445 24.90 -4.73 -8.49
C TRP A 445 23.62 -3.90 -8.73
N GLY A 446 22.45 -4.53 -8.81
CA GLY A 446 21.18 -3.84 -9.08
C GLY A 446 20.86 -3.61 -10.56
N ILE A 447 21.75 -4.01 -11.48
CA ILE A 447 21.57 -3.88 -12.93
C ILE A 447 21.15 -5.21 -13.53
N TRP A 448 20.11 -5.19 -14.36
CA TRP A 448 19.67 -6.35 -15.13
C TRP A 448 20.66 -6.60 -16.28
N LEU A 449 21.18 -7.82 -16.37
CA LEU A 449 22.19 -8.28 -17.32
C LEU A 449 21.59 -8.94 -18.58
N GLY A 450 22.45 -9.45 -19.47
CA GLY A 450 22.03 -10.15 -20.67
C GLY A 450 21.39 -9.21 -21.69
N GLU A 451 20.25 -9.62 -22.26
CA GLU A 451 19.55 -8.90 -23.33
C GLU A 451 19.14 -7.46 -22.93
N MET A 452 18.98 -7.18 -21.63
CA MET A 452 18.54 -5.90 -21.10
C MET A 452 19.66 -5.02 -20.54
N LEU A 453 20.93 -5.42 -20.69
CA LEU A 453 22.05 -4.67 -20.10
C LEU A 453 22.12 -3.23 -20.61
N VAL A 454 22.01 -3.03 -21.94
CA VAL A 454 22.11 -1.70 -22.55
C VAL A 454 21.07 -0.76 -21.96
N HIS A 455 19.82 -1.17 -21.92
CA HIS A 455 18.73 -0.38 -21.35
C HIS A 455 18.92 -0.14 -19.85
N SER A 456 19.44 -1.13 -19.11
CA SER A 456 19.69 -1.04 -17.67
C SER A 456 20.77 -0.03 -17.30
N LEU A 457 21.60 0.41 -18.25
CA LEU A 457 22.60 1.45 -18.05
C LEU A 457 22.09 2.87 -18.39
N LEU A 458 20.85 3.02 -18.88
CA LEU A 458 20.28 4.30 -19.32
C LEU A 458 19.63 5.14 -18.20
N TRP A 459 19.87 4.82 -16.93
CA TRP A 459 19.36 5.64 -15.83
C TRP A 459 20.00 7.03 -15.87
N GLN A 460 19.22 8.05 -15.49
CA GLN A 460 19.65 9.43 -15.44
C GLN A 460 19.51 10.01 -14.02
N PRO A 461 20.36 10.97 -13.65
CA PRO A 461 20.19 11.71 -12.41
C PRO A 461 18.91 12.57 -12.45
N LEU A 462 18.10 12.53 -11.39
CA LEU A 462 17.03 13.54 -11.18
C LEU A 462 17.56 14.84 -10.55
N GLN A 463 18.76 14.76 -9.97
CA GLN A 463 19.47 15.85 -9.31
C GLN A 463 20.97 15.56 -9.31
N GLU A 464 21.79 16.53 -8.91
CA GLU A 464 23.23 16.32 -8.79
C GLU A 464 23.54 15.13 -7.86
N LEU A 465 24.17 14.09 -8.43
CA LEU A 465 24.48 12.86 -7.70
C LEU A 465 25.85 12.98 -7.03
N SER A 466 25.95 12.42 -5.83
CA SER A 466 27.23 12.19 -5.17
C SER A 466 27.50 10.70 -5.03
N ARG A 467 28.76 10.27 -5.11
CA ARG A 467 29.09 8.85 -4.94
C ARG A 467 28.78 8.42 -3.51
N ILE A 468 28.24 7.20 -3.38
CA ILE A 468 28.10 6.58 -2.07
C ILE A 468 29.48 6.49 -1.41
N PRO A 469 29.59 6.82 -0.10
CA PRO A 469 30.86 6.82 0.60
C PRO A 469 31.64 5.54 0.42
N ILE A 470 32.96 5.68 0.39
CA ILE A 470 33.92 4.60 0.35
C ILE A 470 33.81 3.80 1.66
N ASP A 471 33.94 2.48 1.58
CA ASP A 471 34.07 1.63 2.76
C ASP A 471 35.18 2.16 3.68
N GLU A 472 34.83 2.56 4.91
CA GLU A 472 35.79 3.18 5.83
C GLU A 472 36.98 2.28 6.17
N LYS A 473 36.79 0.96 6.15
CA LYS A 473 37.81 -0.06 6.44
C LYS A 473 38.67 -0.37 5.23
N THR A 474 38.06 -0.62 4.07
CA THR A 474 38.80 -1.09 2.88
C THR A 474 39.26 0.04 1.96
N LYS A 475 38.71 1.25 2.14
CA LYS A 475 38.92 2.41 1.27
C LYS A 475 38.54 2.16 -0.22
N VAL A 476 37.65 1.20 -0.48
CA VAL A 476 37.11 0.89 -1.82
C VAL A 476 35.66 1.37 -1.94
N PRO A 477 35.21 1.87 -3.11
CA PRO A 477 33.80 2.14 -3.35
C PRO A 477 32.93 0.92 -3.04
N ILE A 478 31.87 1.12 -2.27
CA ILE A 478 30.95 0.03 -1.87
C ILE A 478 30.27 -0.58 -3.11
N TYR A 479 30.01 0.25 -4.12
CA TYR A 479 29.28 -0.11 -5.33
C TYR A 479 29.96 0.47 -6.59
N PRO A 480 29.84 -0.23 -7.74
CA PRO A 480 30.41 0.23 -9.00
C PRO A 480 29.75 1.51 -9.52
N SER A 481 30.50 2.33 -10.27
CA SER A 481 30.04 3.63 -10.79
C SER A 481 28.95 3.52 -11.86
N TRP A 482 28.90 2.41 -12.59
CA TRP A 482 27.92 2.16 -13.65
C TRP A 482 26.56 1.71 -13.12
N SER A 483 26.46 1.39 -11.82
CA SER A 483 25.20 1.04 -11.17
C SER A 483 24.56 2.25 -10.51
N TRP A 484 23.23 2.37 -10.59
CA TRP A 484 22.44 3.32 -9.80
C TRP A 484 22.63 3.14 -8.28
N ALA A 485 23.08 1.95 -7.84
CA ALA A 485 23.44 1.70 -6.45
C ALA A 485 24.73 2.42 -6.03
N GLY A 486 25.54 2.90 -6.98
CA GLY A 486 26.79 3.63 -6.73
C GLY A 486 26.64 5.07 -6.27
N TRP A 487 25.42 5.60 -6.26
CA TRP A 487 25.14 7.03 -6.15
C TRP A 487 24.09 7.33 -5.09
N ASN A 488 24.29 8.42 -4.36
CA ASN A 488 23.28 9.02 -3.50
C ASN A 488 22.29 9.81 -4.35
N TRP A 489 21.07 9.94 -3.82
CA TRP A 489 19.92 10.60 -4.44
C TRP A 489 19.23 9.80 -5.54
N ALA A 490 18.13 10.39 -6.03
CA ALA A 490 17.18 9.75 -6.91
C ALA A 490 17.68 9.70 -8.36
N VAL A 491 17.41 8.57 -9.00
CA VAL A 491 17.64 8.36 -10.42
C VAL A 491 16.30 8.12 -11.11
N LYS A 492 16.28 8.29 -12.44
CA LYS A 492 15.13 8.00 -13.27
C LYS A 492 15.55 7.23 -14.52
N TYR A 493 14.88 6.12 -14.77
CA TYR A 493 14.72 5.56 -16.11
C TYR A 493 13.49 6.22 -16.74
N TYR A 494 13.65 6.75 -17.96
CA TYR A 494 12.54 7.29 -18.73
C TYR A 494 11.69 6.15 -19.30
N ASN A 495 10.40 6.41 -19.52
CA ASN A 495 9.58 5.46 -20.26
C ASN A 495 10.22 5.28 -21.64
N HIS A 496 10.30 4.05 -22.15
CA HIS A 496 10.71 3.79 -23.53
C HIS A 496 9.85 4.56 -24.56
N GLU A 497 8.62 4.94 -24.20
CA GLU A 497 7.75 5.83 -24.98
C GLU A 497 8.07 7.32 -24.80
N ASP A 498 8.78 7.73 -23.73
CA ASP A 498 9.25 9.12 -23.54
C ASP A 498 10.44 9.45 -24.45
N TRP A 499 11.03 8.46 -25.13
CA TRP A 499 12.10 8.64 -26.11
C TRP A 499 11.62 9.25 -27.45
N ASN A 500 10.37 9.69 -27.53
CA ASN A 500 9.77 10.28 -28.73
C ASN A 500 10.13 11.77 -28.96
N GLY A 501 11.16 12.28 -28.27
CA GLY A 501 11.78 13.58 -28.57
C GLY A 501 12.91 13.51 -29.61
N LEU A 502 13.29 12.32 -30.06
CA LEU A 502 14.21 12.10 -31.19
C LEU A 502 13.39 11.57 -32.39
N PRO A 503 13.67 12.01 -33.63
CA PRO A 503 13.04 11.40 -34.80
C PRO A 503 13.33 9.90 -34.77
N ALA A 504 12.28 9.09 -34.95
CA ALA A 504 12.37 7.63 -35.00
C ALA A 504 13.60 7.19 -35.80
N LEU A 505 14.41 6.29 -35.22
CA LEU A 505 15.52 5.69 -35.95
C LEU A 505 14.97 5.13 -37.26
N SER A 506 15.43 5.69 -38.37
CA SER A 506 14.81 5.47 -39.67
C SER A 506 14.94 4.04 -40.19
N HIS A 507 15.75 3.18 -39.56
CA HIS A 507 15.86 1.77 -39.93
C HIS A 507 16.13 0.87 -38.71
N PRO A 508 15.47 -0.31 -38.65
CA PRO A 508 15.54 -1.26 -37.53
C PRO A 508 16.88 -1.96 -37.36
#